data_AF-A0AB34K4S7-F1
#
_entry.id   AF-A0AB34K4S7-F1
#
_cell.length_a   1.000
_cell.length_b   1.000
_cell.length_c   1.000
_cell.angle_alpha   90.00
_cell.angle_beta   90.00
_cell.angle_gamma   90.00
#
_symmetry.space_group_name_H-M   'P 1'
#
loop_
_entity.id
_entity.type
_entity.pdbx_description
1 polymer ?
#
loop_
_entity_poly.entity_id
_entity_poly.type
_entity_poly.pdbx_seq_one_letter_code
_entity_poly.pdbx_strand_id
1 'polypeptide(L)'
;MAMQLLAASLLTSGLVRFFSEHAQRGASQLLMTAGAVGPIPRPPVAAMDCWRPALDDVERISWGRPAKRKGTGSRGVPHRLNAEERILFDLSRTKGYVEIAGSGWRSQRSDSPLVNTYRNWCDARGVCAIFLHKGREVDEVLVDLSPLRTPDEFENAAHFCLSQSASSCGRLQAYSDERIRAPTVEQTGRSSVNNDDEADVSEKDEFTVTSDEIVRARAEDYLTAPIHRLPMYTISWERPRPEAKALAKFLAELLSTAVEKKGRQKALGGPQVTPGKGRRHGGYGIG
;
A
#
# COMPACT_ATOMS: atom_id res chain seq x y z
N MET A 1 -65.91 7.14 40.76
CA MET A 1 -66.22 5.72 40.49
C MET A 1 -66.79 5.64 39.08
N ALA A 2 -66.45 4.60 38.29
CA ALA A 2 -66.81 4.37 36.88
C ALA A 2 -66.40 5.52 35.91
N MET A 3 -65.58 5.37 34.87
CA MET A 3 -65.06 4.26 34.04
C MET A 3 -65.98 3.80 32.89
N GLN A 4 -65.35 3.53 31.73
CA GLN A 4 -65.84 2.94 30.47
C GLN A 4 -66.43 3.90 29.41
N LEU A 5 -66.18 3.76 28.09
CA LEU A 5 -65.11 3.08 27.31
C LEU A 5 -65.16 3.49 25.81
N LEU A 6 -64.09 3.17 25.03
CA LEU A 6 -63.98 3.13 23.54
C LEU A 6 -64.09 4.49 22.78
N ALA A 7 -63.11 4.97 21.99
CA ALA A 7 -62.41 4.44 20.78
C ALA A 7 -63.12 4.81 19.46
N ALA A 8 -62.48 5.25 18.35
CA ALA A 8 -61.10 5.65 18.02
C ALA A 8 -61.17 6.67 16.82
N SER A 9 -60.23 6.95 15.90
CA SER A 9 -58.88 6.44 15.55
C SER A 9 -58.19 7.38 14.50
N LEU A 10 -56.85 7.36 14.37
CA LEU A 10 -56.05 7.92 13.24
C LEU A 10 -56.14 9.47 13.05
N LEU A 11 -55.35 10.23 12.27
CA LEU A 11 -53.96 10.26 11.71
C LEU A 11 -53.78 11.71 11.13
N THR A 12 -52.64 12.42 11.07
CA THR A 12 -51.26 12.28 11.62
C THR A 12 -50.61 13.68 11.74
N SER A 13 -49.43 13.77 12.36
CA SER A 13 -48.34 14.72 12.05
C SER A 13 -48.63 16.21 11.81
N GLY A 14 -48.34 17.04 12.82
CA GLY A 14 -47.89 18.42 12.57
C GLY A 14 -46.43 18.60 12.97
N LEU A 15 -45.62 19.30 12.16
CA LEU A 15 -44.63 20.30 12.60
C LEU A 15 -43.92 21.01 11.41
N VAL A 16 -43.55 22.28 11.64
CA VAL A 16 -42.54 23.10 10.92
C VAL A 16 -42.50 23.07 9.39
N ARG A 17 -42.94 24.18 8.76
CA ARG A 17 -42.07 25.01 7.89
C ARG A 17 -42.41 26.49 8.08
N PHE A 18 -41.40 27.28 8.45
CA PHE A 18 -41.45 28.75 8.49
C PHE A 18 -40.06 29.28 8.11
N PHE A 19 -40.02 30.51 7.58
CA PHE A 19 -38.85 31.22 7.06
C PHE A 19 -38.17 30.62 5.81
N SER A 20 -38.52 31.23 4.69
CA SER A 20 -37.69 31.38 3.51
C SER A 20 -36.72 32.58 3.70
N GLU A 21 -35.98 32.93 2.65
CA GLU A 21 -35.24 34.19 2.46
C GLU A 21 -33.95 34.39 3.28
N HIS A 22 -32.82 33.94 2.72
CA HIS A 22 -31.79 34.85 2.17
C HIS A 22 -30.68 34.06 1.45
N ALA A 23 -30.63 34.15 0.12
CA ALA A 23 -29.63 33.43 -0.69
C ALA A 23 -29.27 34.13 -2.02
N GLN A 24 -29.03 35.44 -2.01
CA GLN A 24 -28.49 36.17 -3.18
C GLN A 24 -27.51 37.28 -2.79
N ARG A 25 -26.22 37.07 -3.11
CA ARG A 25 -25.17 38.03 -3.54
C ARG A 25 -23.80 37.37 -3.37
N GLY A 26 -22.81 37.73 -4.20
CA GLY A 26 -21.43 37.26 -4.05
C GLY A 26 -20.92 36.25 -5.08
N ALA A 27 -21.42 36.27 -6.32
CA ALA A 27 -20.77 35.59 -7.44
C ALA A 27 -19.47 36.32 -7.83
N SER A 28 -18.42 36.17 -7.02
CA SER A 28 -17.12 36.75 -7.27
C SER A 28 -16.46 36.02 -8.45
N GLN A 29 -16.25 36.71 -9.57
CA GLN A 29 -15.54 36.17 -10.72
C GLN A 29 -14.06 36.01 -10.38
N LEU A 30 -13.71 34.82 -9.89
CA LEU A 30 -12.32 34.41 -9.70
C LEU A 30 -11.70 34.25 -11.10
N LEU A 31 -10.87 35.22 -11.50
CA LEU A 31 -10.17 35.20 -12.78
C LEU A 31 -9.22 33.99 -12.80
N MET A 32 -9.63 32.92 -13.48
CA MET A 32 -8.77 31.78 -13.78
C MET A 32 -7.69 32.23 -14.77
N THR A 33 -6.54 32.64 -14.24
CA THR A 33 -5.33 32.84 -15.03
C THR A 33 -4.99 31.51 -15.68
N ALA A 34 -5.00 31.47 -17.02
CA ALA A 34 -4.71 30.28 -17.80
C ALA A 34 -3.20 29.95 -17.77
N GLY A 35 -2.71 29.50 -16.62
CA GLY A 35 -1.46 28.76 -16.53
C GLY A 35 -1.52 27.53 -17.44
N ALA A 36 -0.37 27.12 -17.99
CA ALA A 36 -0.31 26.08 -19.01
C ALA A 36 -0.99 24.79 -18.52
N VAL A 37 -2.11 24.43 -19.16
CA VAL A 37 -2.84 23.20 -18.88
C VAL A 37 -2.04 22.04 -19.47
N GLY A 38 -1.15 21.48 -18.64
CA GLY A 38 -0.51 20.20 -18.91
C GLY A 38 -1.57 19.10 -19.14
N PRO A 39 -1.20 18.00 -19.81
CA PRO A 39 -2.14 16.92 -20.08
C PRO A 39 -2.81 16.44 -18.78
N ILE A 40 -4.14 16.40 -18.78
CA ILE A 40 -4.92 15.97 -17.61
C ILE A 40 -4.42 14.58 -17.20
N PRO A 41 -3.93 14.39 -15.96
CA PRO A 41 -3.32 13.13 -15.56
C PRO A 41 -4.38 12.03 -15.66
N ARG A 42 -4.00 10.93 -16.30
CA ARG A 42 -4.89 9.79 -16.57
C ARG A 42 -4.87 8.84 -15.37
N PRO A 43 -5.97 8.11 -15.08
CA PRO A 43 -5.93 7.03 -14.11
C PRO A 43 -4.83 6.01 -14.45
N PRO A 44 -4.04 5.54 -13.48
CA PRO A 44 -2.94 4.62 -13.73
C PRO A 44 -3.44 3.28 -14.27
N VAL A 45 -2.72 2.75 -15.26
CA VAL A 45 -2.96 1.43 -15.87
C VAL A 45 -1.75 0.55 -15.58
N ALA A 46 -2.00 -0.70 -15.16
CA ALA A 46 -0.94 -1.66 -14.88
C ALA A 46 -0.52 -2.43 -16.14
N ALA A 47 0.79 -2.71 -16.27
CA ALA A 47 1.31 -3.62 -17.28
C ALA A 47 0.85 -5.04 -16.94
N MET A 48 0.17 -5.73 -17.86
CA MET A 48 -0.33 -7.09 -17.65
C MET A 48 0.58 -8.16 -18.26
N ASP A 49 1.39 -7.80 -19.25
CA ASP A 49 2.40 -8.68 -19.87
C ASP A 49 3.72 -8.61 -19.10
N CYS A 50 3.71 -9.13 -17.87
CA CYS A 50 4.88 -9.18 -16.99
C CYS A 50 4.76 -10.30 -15.95
N TRP A 51 5.85 -10.58 -15.24
CA TRP A 51 5.86 -11.57 -14.16
C TRP A 51 4.97 -11.09 -12.98
N ARG A 52 3.76 -11.66 -12.85
CA ARG A 52 2.82 -11.39 -11.73
C ARG A 52 2.40 -12.69 -11.02
N PRO A 53 2.45 -12.78 -9.69
CA PRO A 53 2.15 -14.02 -8.96
C PRO A 53 0.67 -14.40 -9.10
N ALA A 54 0.35 -15.69 -9.08
CA ALA A 54 -1.04 -16.14 -9.11
C ALA A 54 -1.72 -15.92 -7.75
N LEU A 55 -2.98 -15.51 -7.74
CA LEU A 55 -3.75 -15.27 -6.50
C LEU A 55 -3.80 -16.50 -5.57
N ASP A 56 -3.94 -17.71 -6.13
CA ASP A 56 -3.85 -18.97 -5.37
C ASP A 56 -2.47 -19.14 -4.71
N ASP A 57 -1.38 -18.78 -5.39
CA ASP A 57 -0.04 -18.89 -4.81
C ASP A 57 0.20 -17.87 -3.69
N VAL A 58 -0.32 -16.64 -3.82
CA VAL A 58 -0.28 -15.63 -2.75
C VAL A 58 -1.08 -16.11 -1.52
N GLU A 59 -2.27 -16.65 -1.75
CA GLU A 59 -3.08 -17.27 -0.69
C GLU A 59 -2.30 -18.45 -0.06
N ARG A 60 -1.72 -19.35 -0.84
CA ARG A 60 -0.93 -20.50 -0.34
C ARG A 60 0.25 -20.08 0.54
N ILE A 61 1.11 -19.16 0.10
CA ILE A 61 2.26 -18.70 0.92
C ILE A 61 1.80 -17.97 2.18
N SER A 62 0.64 -17.30 2.13
CA SER A 62 0.06 -16.63 3.30
C SER A 62 -0.41 -17.61 4.40
N TRP A 63 -0.64 -18.88 4.06
CA TRP A 63 -0.84 -19.99 5.02
C TRP A 63 0.47 -20.75 5.34
N GLY A 64 1.61 -20.34 4.79
CA GLY A 64 2.89 -21.07 4.90
C GLY A 64 2.97 -22.32 4.02
N ARG A 65 2.11 -22.46 3.01
CA ARG A 65 2.13 -23.56 2.03
C ARG A 65 3.02 -23.17 0.84
N PRO A 66 3.72 -24.11 0.18
CA PRO A 66 4.52 -23.80 -0.99
C PRO A 66 3.66 -23.30 -2.16
N ALA A 67 4.10 -22.24 -2.83
CA ALA A 67 3.55 -21.81 -4.12
C ALA A 67 3.77 -22.89 -5.20
N LYS A 68 2.89 -22.93 -6.20
CA LYS A 68 3.03 -23.71 -7.43
C LYS A 68 4.07 -23.06 -8.35
N ARG A 69 4.02 -21.74 -8.55
CA ARG A 69 4.98 -21.00 -9.37
C ARG A 69 6.20 -20.57 -8.56
N LYS A 70 7.38 -20.89 -9.08
CA LYS A 70 8.68 -20.44 -8.55
C LYS A 70 8.72 -18.91 -8.55
N GLY A 71 9.14 -18.30 -7.44
CA GLY A 71 9.29 -16.85 -7.28
C GLY A 71 8.20 -16.15 -6.47
N THR A 72 7.00 -16.73 -6.29
CA THR A 72 5.88 -16.06 -5.58
C THR A 72 6.18 -15.74 -4.11
N GLY A 73 7.05 -16.52 -3.46
CA GLY A 73 7.59 -16.20 -2.13
C GLY A 73 9.05 -16.60 -2.00
N SER A 74 9.73 -16.03 -1.02
CA SER A 74 11.13 -16.31 -0.68
C SER A 74 11.25 -17.00 0.69
N ARG A 75 12.37 -17.70 0.94
CA ARG A 75 12.73 -18.17 2.30
C ARG A 75 13.24 -17.01 3.19
N GLY A 76 13.76 -15.95 2.57
CA GLY A 76 14.30 -14.76 3.26
C GLY A 76 13.31 -13.61 3.42
N VAL A 77 12.07 -13.74 2.95
CA VAL A 77 11.00 -12.73 3.11
C VAL A 77 9.81 -13.40 3.78
N PRO A 78 9.31 -12.90 4.93
CA PRO A 78 8.19 -13.53 5.60
C PRO A 78 6.88 -13.20 4.85
N HIS A 79 6.10 -14.25 4.55
CA HIS A 79 4.76 -14.14 3.96
C HIS A 79 3.68 -14.89 4.77
N ARG A 80 4.04 -15.83 5.65
CA ARG A 80 3.06 -16.60 6.43
C ARG A 80 2.40 -15.70 7.47
N LEU A 81 1.08 -15.53 7.37
CA LEU A 81 0.28 -14.74 8.30
C LEU A 81 -0.05 -15.54 9.57
N ASN A 82 -0.10 -14.85 10.71
CA ASN A 82 -0.75 -15.33 11.92
C ASN A 82 -2.30 -15.11 11.87
N ALA A 83 -3.01 -15.45 12.95
CA ALA A 83 -4.48 -15.36 13.00
C ALA A 83 -5.02 -13.92 12.98
N GLU A 84 -4.33 -12.96 13.61
CA GLU A 84 -4.70 -11.54 13.61
C GLU A 84 -4.38 -10.90 12.26
N GLU A 85 -3.18 -11.17 11.74
CA GLU A 85 -2.77 -10.75 10.39
C GLU A 85 -3.70 -11.29 9.30
N ARG A 86 -4.22 -12.52 9.46
CA ARG A 86 -5.24 -13.09 8.57
C ARG A 86 -6.52 -12.24 8.56
N ILE A 87 -7.04 -11.91 9.72
CA ILE A 87 -8.26 -11.08 9.87
C ILE A 87 -8.02 -9.70 9.26
N LEU A 88 -6.86 -9.10 9.49
CA LEU A 88 -6.46 -7.83 8.89
C LEU A 88 -6.36 -7.94 7.36
N PHE A 89 -5.69 -8.95 6.82
CA PHE A 89 -5.56 -9.18 5.37
C PHE A 89 -6.92 -9.36 4.69
N ASP A 90 -7.77 -10.23 5.23
CA ASP A 90 -9.11 -10.50 4.68
C ASP A 90 -9.99 -9.24 4.70
N LEU A 91 -9.94 -8.45 5.78
CA LEU A 91 -10.61 -7.16 5.86
C LEU A 91 -10.04 -6.15 4.85
N SER A 92 -8.71 -6.10 4.69
CA SER A 92 -8.00 -5.18 3.79
C SER A 92 -8.32 -5.45 2.32
N ARG A 93 -8.53 -6.72 1.93
CA ARG A 93 -9.03 -7.08 0.59
C ARG A 93 -10.40 -6.46 0.29
N THR A 94 -11.27 -6.35 1.29
CA THR A 94 -12.60 -5.71 1.15
C THR A 94 -12.61 -4.19 1.35
N LYS A 95 -11.55 -3.62 1.91
CA LYS A 95 -11.37 -2.16 2.09
C LYS A 95 -10.62 -1.50 0.93
N GLY A 96 -9.72 -2.25 0.28
CA GLY A 96 -8.75 -1.70 -0.67
C GLY A 96 -7.53 -1.01 -0.04
N TYR A 97 -7.39 -1.08 1.29
CA TYR A 97 -6.20 -0.62 1.99
C TYR A 97 -5.96 -1.43 3.28
N VAL A 98 -4.70 -1.54 3.71
CA VAL A 98 -4.29 -2.18 4.98
C VAL A 98 -4.21 -1.16 6.10
N GLU A 99 -4.66 -1.52 7.30
CA GLU A 99 -4.44 -0.72 8.51
C GLU A 99 -3.31 -1.35 9.36
N ILE A 100 -2.21 -0.62 9.54
CA ILE A 100 -1.02 -1.06 10.30
C ILE A 100 -0.99 -0.28 11.62
N ALA A 101 -0.77 -0.97 12.75
CA ALA A 101 -0.76 -0.35 14.07
C ALA A 101 0.66 -0.28 14.67
N GLY A 102 1.04 0.89 15.20
CA GLY A 102 2.35 1.12 15.82
C GLY A 102 3.51 0.88 14.85
N SER A 103 4.68 0.51 15.36
CA SER A 103 5.85 0.13 14.55
C SER A 103 5.72 -1.27 13.93
N GLY A 104 4.52 -1.63 13.44
CA GLY A 104 4.30 -2.76 12.53
C GLY A 104 4.93 -2.53 11.15
N TRP A 105 5.26 -1.28 10.84
CA TRP A 105 6.35 -0.90 9.96
C TRP A 105 7.61 -0.66 10.80
N ARG A 106 8.67 -1.44 10.54
CA ARG A 106 10.04 -1.10 10.92
C ARG A 106 10.73 -0.73 9.62
N SER A 107 11.03 0.54 9.37
CA SER A 107 11.69 0.98 8.12
C SER A 107 12.99 0.21 7.83
N GLN A 108 13.71 -0.16 8.89
CA GLN A 108 14.96 -0.93 8.85
C GLN A 108 14.75 -2.46 8.66
N ARG A 109 13.51 -2.96 8.59
CA ARG A 109 13.18 -4.38 8.43
C ARG A 109 11.86 -4.59 7.69
N SER A 110 11.93 -5.04 6.43
CA SER A 110 10.80 -5.42 5.55
C SER A 110 10.09 -6.72 6.00
N ASP A 111 9.95 -6.90 7.32
CA ASP A 111 9.64 -8.15 7.99
C ASP A 111 8.18 -8.18 8.51
N SER A 112 7.26 -7.53 7.79
CA SER A 112 5.82 -7.57 8.06
C SER A 112 5.14 -8.56 7.11
N PRO A 113 4.76 -9.78 7.57
CA PRO A 113 4.11 -10.79 6.73
C PRO A 113 2.84 -10.27 6.06
N LEU A 114 2.06 -9.46 6.80
CA LEU A 114 0.87 -8.77 6.31
C LEU A 114 1.17 -7.84 5.12
N VAL A 115 2.17 -6.96 5.23
CA VAL A 115 2.55 -6.05 4.13
C VAL A 115 3.06 -6.83 2.92
N ASN A 116 3.98 -7.77 3.13
CA ASN A 116 4.58 -8.57 2.05
C ASN A 116 3.53 -9.39 1.30
N THR A 117 2.52 -9.90 2.02
CA THR A 117 1.40 -10.66 1.42
C THR A 117 0.41 -9.73 0.70
N TYR A 118 0.12 -8.56 1.27
CA TYR A 118 -0.79 -7.60 0.64
C TYR A 118 -0.20 -6.97 -0.63
N ARG A 119 1.09 -6.63 -0.62
CA ARG A 119 1.83 -6.16 -1.80
C ARG A 119 1.88 -7.24 -2.90
N ASN A 120 2.16 -8.49 -2.54
CA ASN A 120 2.03 -9.65 -3.44
C ASN A 120 0.59 -9.81 -4.01
N TRP A 121 -0.45 -9.55 -3.22
CA TRP A 121 -1.86 -9.68 -3.64
C TRP A 121 -2.31 -8.55 -4.57
N CYS A 122 -1.83 -7.32 -4.34
CA CYS A 122 -2.00 -6.18 -5.24
C CYS A 122 -1.27 -6.41 -6.57
N ASP A 123 -0.05 -6.94 -6.53
CA ASP A 123 0.74 -7.32 -7.71
C ASP A 123 0.11 -8.48 -8.51
N ALA A 124 -0.54 -9.43 -7.84
CA ALA A 124 -1.34 -10.47 -8.47
C ALA A 124 -2.61 -9.94 -9.19
N ARG A 125 -3.00 -8.68 -8.93
CA ARG A 125 -4.19 -8.02 -9.51
C ARG A 125 -3.86 -6.89 -10.49
N GLY A 126 -2.64 -6.35 -10.49
CA GLY A 126 -2.31 -5.12 -11.23
C GLY A 126 -3.00 -3.88 -10.66
N VAL A 127 -3.05 -3.75 -9.33
CA VAL A 127 -3.59 -2.55 -8.64
C VAL A 127 -2.58 -2.04 -7.61
N CYS A 128 -2.60 -0.74 -7.30
CA CYS A 128 -1.73 -0.14 -6.28
C CYS A 128 -1.93 -0.79 -4.89
N ALA A 129 -0.90 -0.79 -4.04
CA ALA A 129 -1.02 -1.22 -2.65
C ALA A 129 -1.15 0.01 -1.73
N ILE A 130 -2.24 0.11 -0.97
CA ILE A 130 -2.52 1.23 -0.08
C ILE A 130 -2.36 0.80 1.38
N PHE A 131 -1.64 1.59 2.16
CA PHE A 131 -1.36 1.36 3.58
C PHE A 131 -1.74 2.58 4.42
N LEU A 132 -2.37 2.36 5.57
CA LEU A 132 -2.68 3.37 6.59
C LEU A 132 -1.90 3.01 7.86
N HIS A 133 -0.80 3.72 8.08
CA HIS A 133 0.13 3.52 9.19
C HIS A 133 -0.32 4.38 10.38
N LYS A 134 -0.70 3.74 11.48
CA LYS A 134 -1.24 4.42 12.66
C LYS A 134 -0.13 4.85 13.60
N GLY A 135 0.18 6.14 13.59
CA GLY A 135 1.14 6.75 14.50
C GLY A 135 0.54 7.08 15.87
N ARG A 136 1.29 7.87 16.64
CA ARG A 136 0.84 8.37 17.96
C ARG A 136 -0.02 9.62 17.84
N GLU A 137 0.39 10.56 17.00
CA GLU A 137 -0.19 11.90 16.86
C GLU A 137 -0.90 12.04 15.50
N VAL A 138 -0.19 11.77 14.41
CA VAL A 138 -0.72 11.64 13.05
C VAL A 138 -0.66 10.20 12.56
N ASP A 139 -1.51 9.88 11.58
CA ASP A 139 -1.46 8.65 10.78
C ASP A 139 -0.93 8.99 9.38
N GLU A 140 -0.16 8.08 8.79
CA GLU A 140 0.38 8.23 7.42
C GLU A 140 -0.38 7.33 6.45
N VAL A 141 -0.86 7.89 5.35
CA VAL A 141 -1.38 7.12 4.20
C VAL A 141 -0.25 6.97 3.20
N LEU A 142 0.09 5.75 2.80
CA LEU A 142 1.02 5.47 1.70
C LEU A 142 0.29 4.76 0.54
N VAL A 143 0.57 5.19 -0.68
CA VAL A 143 0.20 4.49 -1.93
C VAL A 143 1.49 4.01 -2.60
N ASP A 144 1.67 2.68 -2.68
CA ASP A 144 2.75 2.05 -3.45
C ASP A 144 2.26 1.74 -4.87
N LEU A 145 2.88 2.40 -5.84
CA LEU A 145 2.64 2.27 -7.28
C LEU A 145 3.41 1.11 -7.91
N SER A 146 4.42 0.55 -7.24
CA SER A 146 5.25 -0.53 -7.79
C SER A 146 4.47 -1.77 -8.29
N PRO A 147 3.30 -2.17 -7.72
CA PRO A 147 2.50 -3.26 -8.28
C PRO A 147 1.91 -2.98 -9.68
N LEU A 148 1.91 -1.74 -10.16
CA LEU A 148 1.49 -1.42 -11.53
C LEU A 148 2.48 -1.94 -12.59
N ARG A 149 3.76 -2.14 -12.22
CA ARG A 149 4.85 -2.63 -13.09
C ARG A 149 5.12 -1.75 -14.33
N THR A 150 4.83 -0.46 -14.22
CA THR A 150 4.99 0.55 -15.29
C THR A 150 5.96 1.65 -14.85
N PRO A 151 7.27 1.36 -14.73
CA PRO A 151 8.25 2.27 -14.14
C PRO A 151 8.25 3.67 -14.78
N ASP A 152 8.12 3.74 -16.10
CA ASP A 152 8.12 4.99 -16.87
C ASP A 152 6.83 5.84 -16.72
N GLU A 153 5.78 5.26 -16.14
CA GLU A 153 4.49 5.93 -15.89
C GLU A 153 4.25 6.18 -14.38
N PHE A 154 5.19 5.83 -13.49
CA PHE A 154 5.02 6.03 -12.04
C PHE A 154 4.90 7.52 -11.65
N GLU A 155 5.64 8.41 -12.32
CA GLU A 155 5.55 9.86 -12.12
C GLU A 155 4.16 10.40 -12.52
N ASN A 156 3.65 10.00 -13.70
CA ASN A 156 2.29 10.32 -14.15
C ASN A 156 1.21 9.77 -13.20
N ALA A 157 1.38 8.53 -12.74
CA ALA A 157 0.49 7.89 -11.76
C ALA A 157 0.53 8.58 -10.38
N ALA A 158 1.67 9.15 -10.00
CA ALA A 158 1.81 9.93 -8.78
C ALA A 158 1.14 11.30 -8.90
N HIS A 159 1.37 12.01 -10.00
CA HIS A 159 0.67 13.26 -10.30
C HIS A 159 -0.86 13.07 -10.40
N PHE A 160 -1.34 11.93 -10.93
CA PHE A 160 -2.76 11.58 -10.86
C PHE A 160 -3.25 11.54 -9.41
N CYS A 161 -2.68 10.68 -8.57
CA CYS A 161 -3.10 10.53 -7.17
C CYS A 161 -3.04 11.86 -6.39
N LEU A 162 -1.97 12.65 -6.60
CA LEU A 162 -1.80 13.97 -5.98
C LEU A 162 -2.87 14.96 -6.44
N SER A 163 -3.18 15.02 -7.75
CA SER A 163 -4.21 15.91 -8.31
C SER A 163 -5.62 15.59 -7.82
N GLN A 164 -5.92 14.32 -7.53
CA GLN A 164 -7.22 13.88 -7.02
C GLN A 164 -7.34 14.03 -5.50
N SER A 165 -6.21 14.04 -4.77
CA SER A 165 -6.20 14.46 -3.37
C SER A 165 -6.41 15.97 -3.28
N ALA A 166 -7.48 16.42 -2.61
CA ALA A 166 -7.79 17.85 -2.42
C ALA A 166 -6.85 18.52 -1.39
N SER A 167 -5.54 18.26 -1.47
CA SER A 167 -4.53 18.65 -0.49
C SER A 167 -3.12 18.56 -1.10
N SER A 168 -2.51 19.73 -1.31
CA SER A 168 -1.23 19.93 -1.99
C SER A 168 0.02 19.55 -1.15
N CYS A 169 -0.04 18.47 -0.37
CA CYS A 169 0.99 18.12 0.62
C CYS A 169 1.41 16.64 0.62
N GLY A 170 1.11 15.88 -0.43
CA GLY A 170 1.63 14.52 -0.57
C GLY A 170 3.11 14.55 -0.96
N ARG A 171 3.94 13.72 -0.32
CA ARG A 171 5.37 13.56 -0.58
C ARG A 171 5.59 12.35 -1.49
N LEU A 172 6.37 12.48 -2.58
CA LEU A 172 6.86 11.33 -3.33
C LEU A 172 8.11 10.77 -2.65
N GLN A 173 8.25 9.44 -2.61
CA GLN A 173 9.45 8.76 -2.12
C GLN A 173 9.54 7.34 -2.68
N ALA A 174 10.64 7.01 -3.36
CA ALA A 174 11.00 5.61 -3.62
C ALA A 174 11.75 5.03 -2.42
N TYR A 175 11.46 3.77 -2.10
CA TYR A 175 12.16 2.98 -1.09
C TYR A 175 12.82 1.76 -1.75
N SER A 176 14.12 1.86 -2.01
CA SER A 176 14.97 0.67 -2.11
C SER A 176 15.30 0.17 -0.70
N ASP A 177 14.84 -1.03 -0.35
CA ASP A 177 15.43 -1.78 0.76
C ASP A 177 16.91 -2.03 0.41
N GLU A 178 17.83 -1.47 1.20
CA GLU A 178 19.27 -1.45 0.89
C GLU A 178 19.87 -2.86 0.79
N ARG A 179 19.19 -3.85 1.37
CA ARG A 179 19.50 -5.29 1.24
C ARG A 179 19.22 -5.86 -0.16
N ILE A 180 18.65 -5.06 -1.07
CA ILE A 180 18.47 -5.37 -2.50
C ILE A 180 19.49 -4.59 -3.36
N ARG A 181 20.61 -4.13 -2.78
CA ARG A 181 21.84 -3.99 -3.58
C ARG A 181 22.19 -5.39 -4.12
N ALA A 182 22.22 -5.52 -5.44
CA ALA A 182 22.99 -6.58 -6.08
C ALA A 182 24.45 -6.51 -5.55
N PRO A 183 25.21 -7.62 -5.50
CA PRO A 183 26.59 -7.56 -5.03
C PRO A 183 27.34 -6.48 -5.82
N THR A 184 27.87 -5.49 -5.10
CA THR A 184 28.75 -4.48 -5.69
C THR A 184 29.82 -5.21 -6.48
N VAL A 185 30.03 -4.84 -7.75
CA VAL A 185 31.10 -5.43 -8.54
C VAL A 185 32.41 -5.09 -7.84
N GLU A 186 33.01 -6.07 -7.16
CA GLU A 186 34.34 -5.92 -6.57
C GLU A 186 35.31 -5.66 -7.71
N GLN A 187 35.67 -4.39 -7.90
CA GLN A 187 36.70 -4.00 -8.86
C GLN A 187 37.99 -4.72 -8.46
N THR A 188 38.48 -5.56 -9.35
CA THR A 188 39.66 -6.40 -9.16
C THR A 188 40.95 -5.57 -9.28
N GLY A 189 41.08 -4.56 -8.43
CA GLY A 189 42.19 -3.62 -8.34
C GLY A 189 43.25 -4.08 -7.33
N ARG A 190 44.25 -4.83 -7.81
CA ARG A 190 45.47 -5.08 -7.04
C ARG A 190 46.34 -3.83 -6.99
N SER A 191 46.54 -3.26 -5.80
CA SER A 191 47.76 -2.50 -5.48
C SER A 191 48.01 -2.48 -3.98
N SER A 192 49.10 -3.09 -3.53
CA SER A 192 49.58 -3.03 -2.15
C SER A 192 50.75 -2.05 -2.04
N VAL A 193 50.55 -0.94 -1.34
CA VAL A 193 51.63 -0.12 -0.76
C VAL A 193 51.13 0.41 0.58
N ASN A 194 51.97 0.37 1.62
CA ASN A 194 51.72 1.10 2.86
C ASN A 194 52.16 2.56 2.68
N ASN A 195 51.52 3.49 3.38
CA ASN A 195 52.20 4.59 4.06
C ASN A 195 51.22 5.20 5.07
N ASP A 196 51.77 5.70 6.17
CA ASP A 196 51.05 6.47 7.18
C ASP A 196 51.07 7.97 6.83
N ASP A 197 50.42 8.76 7.68
CA ASP A 197 50.42 10.22 7.79
C ASP A 197 49.56 11.10 6.85
N GLU A 198 49.13 12.20 7.49
CA GLU A 198 48.43 13.40 7.05
C GLU A 198 46.94 13.36 6.63
N ALA A 199 46.29 14.48 6.94
CA ALA A 199 44.83 14.61 6.92
C ALA A 199 44.31 15.29 5.65
N ASP A 200 43.30 14.67 5.02
CA ASP A 200 42.44 15.33 4.05
C ASP A 200 40.97 15.26 4.51
N VAL A 201 40.34 16.43 4.61
CA VAL A 201 38.92 16.56 4.99
C VAL A 201 38.09 16.41 3.72
N SER A 202 38.06 15.19 3.18
CA SER A 202 37.20 14.86 2.05
C SER A 202 35.73 15.16 2.38
N GLU A 203 35.20 16.22 1.77
CA GLU A 203 33.77 16.49 1.76
C GLU A 203 33.09 15.31 1.04
N LYS A 204 32.47 14.43 1.84
CA LYS A 204 31.71 13.30 1.32
C LYS A 204 30.41 13.82 0.77
N ASP A 205 30.45 14.24 -0.48
CA ASP A 205 29.31 14.63 -1.29
C ASP A 205 28.25 13.52 -1.20
N GLU A 206 27.19 13.77 -0.42
CA GLU A 206 26.18 12.76 -0.08
C GLU A 206 25.27 12.58 -1.29
N PHE A 207 25.74 11.78 -2.25
CA PHE A 207 25.11 11.54 -3.55
C PHE A 207 23.71 10.92 -3.36
N THR A 208 22.73 11.81 -3.29
CA THR A 208 21.34 11.52 -2.95
C THR A 208 20.61 11.03 -4.20
N VAL A 209 20.93 9.80 -4.60
CA VAL A 209 20.32 9.08 -5.73
C VAL A 209 18.82 9.30 -5.74
N THR A 210 18.29 9.86 -6.83
CA THR A 210 16.89 10.28 -6.85
C THR A 210 15.95 9.07 -6.90
N SER A 211 14.69 9.28 -6.49
CA SER A 211 13.68 8.21 -6.46
C SER A 211 13.45 7.58 -7.84
N ASP A 212 13.58 8.37 -8.91
CA ASP A 212 13.38 7.93 -10.28
C ASP A 212 14.63 7.27 -10.87
N GLU A 213 15.84 7.66 -10.46
CA GLU A 213 17.09 6.94 -10.80
C GLU A 213 17.06 5.49 -10.30
N ILE A 214 16.62 5.27 -9.05
CA ILE A 214 16.48 3.93 -8.46
C ILE A 214 15.52 3.05 -9.26
N VAL A 215 14.42 3.64 -9.79
CA VAL A 215 13.43 2.93 -10.60
C VAL A 215 13.94 2.68 -12.02
N ARG A 216 14.46 3.70 -12.70
CA ARG A 216 14.98 3.61 -14.07
C ARG A 216 16.14 2.60 -14.17
N ALA A 217 17.06 2.62 -13.21
CA ALA A 217 18.16 1.65 -13.11
C ALA A 217 17.69 0.19 -12.86
N ARG A 218 16.40 -0.02 -12.59
CA ARG A 218 15.80 -1.34 -12.33
C ARG A 218 14.53 -1.59 -13.15
N ALA A 219 14.32 -0.88 -14.27
CA ALA A 219 13.11 -0.99 -15.08
C ALA A 219 12.83 -2.44 -15.54
N GLU A 220 13.87 -3.19 -15.94
CA GLU A 220 13.75 -4.60 -16.36
C GLU A 220 13.32 -5.56 -15.22
N ASP A 221 13.68 -5.26 -13.97
CA ASP A 221 13.21 -6.03 -12.82
C ASP A 221 11.68 -5.92 -12.69
N TYR A 222 11.08 -4.76 -13.00
CA TYR A 222 9.62 -4.58 -12.96
C TYR A 222 8.89 -5.51 -13.95
N LEU A 223 9.53 -5.94 -15.03
CA LEU A 223 8.96 -6.90 -15.97
C LEU A 223 9.14 -8.36 -15.51
N THR A 224 10.23 -8.69 -14.82
CA THR A 224 10.69 -10.08 -14.64
C THR A 224 10.76 -10.58 -13.19
N ALA A 225 11.01 -9.71 -12.22
CA ALA A 225 11.23 -10.06 -10.83
C ALA A 225 9.92 -10.15 -10.02
N PRO A 226 9.90 -10.88 -8.89
CA PRO A 226 8.78 -10.82 -7.95
C PRO A 226 8.79 -9.51 -7.15
N ILE A 227 7.61 -8.94 -6.91
CA ILE A 227 7.42 -7.62 -6.26
C ILE A 227 8.15 -7.46 -4.92
N HIS A 228 8.35 -8.53 -4.14
CA HIS A 228 9.12 -8.48 -2.90
C HIS A 228 10.65 -8.25 -3.08
N ARG A 229 11.13 -8.17 -4.33
CA ARG A 229 12.50 -7.74 -4.71
C ARG A 229 12.53 -6.37 -5.39
N LEU A 230 11.38 -5.73 -5.60
CA LEU A 230 11.29 -4.44 -6.28
C LEU A 230 11.27 -3.31 -5.24
N PRO A 231 11.91 -2.17 -5.54
CA PRO A 231 11.72 -0.97 -4.74
C PRO A 231 10.24 -0.58 -4.76
N MET A 232 9.76 -0.05 -3.63
CA MET A 232 8.43 0.58 -3.57
C MET A 232 8.57 1.97 -4.16
N TYR A 233 7.65 2.39 -5.03
CA TYR A 233 7.58 3.78 -5.48
C TYR A 233 6.33 4.37 -4.86
N THR A 234 6.50 5.27 -3.90
CA THR A 234 5.43 5.64 -2.96
C THR A 234 5.09 7.11 -3.00
N ILE A 235 3.84 7.39 -2.67
CA ILE A 235 3.33 8.71 -2.32
C ILE A 235 2.83 8.60 -0.89
N SER A 236 3.18 9.54 0.00
CA SER A 236 2.65 9.56 1.36
C SER A 236 2.02 10.89 1.78
N TRP A 237 1.03 10.81 2.66
CA TRP A 237 0.34 11.95 3.27
C TRP A 237 0.20 11.71 4.78
N GLU A 238 0.84 12.56 5.59
CA GLU A 238 0.63 12.61 7.03
C GLU A 238 -0.68 13.37 7.35
N ARG A 239 -1.54 12.79 8.20
CA ARG A 239 -2.90 13.30 8.46
C ARG A 239 -3.41 12.98 9.87
N PRO A 240 -4.32 13.78 10.45
CA PRO A 240 -5.13 13.34 11.58
C PRO A 240 -5.89 12.06 11.24
N ARG A 241 -5.96 11.11 12.18
CA ARG A 241 -6.60 9.78 12.01
C ARG A 241 -7.95 9.75 11.25
N PRO A 242 -8.94 10.65 11.49
CA PRO A 242 -10.17 10.63 10.70
C PRO A 242 -9.95 11.01 9.22
N GLU A 243 -9.10 12.00 8.94
CA GLU A 243 -8.74 12.40 7.57
C GLU A 243 -7.92 11.32 6.87
N ALA A 244 -6.92 10.75 7.55
CA ALA A 244 -6.09 9.68 7.02
C ALA A 244 -6.93 8.48 6.56
N LYS A 245 -7.94 8.11 7.37
CA LYS A 245 -8.88 7.03 7.05
C LYS A 245 -9.85 7.39 5.93
N ALA A 246 -10.29 8.65 5.85
CA ALA A 246 -11.12 9.13 4.74
C ALA A 246 -10.35 9.14 3.41
N LEU A 247 -9.09 9.61 3.43
CA LEU A 247 -8.17 9.62 2.30
C LEU A 247 -7.84 8.20 1.82
N ALA A 248 -7.50 7.28 2.74
CA ALA A 248 -7.24 5.87 2.39
C ALA A 248 -8.46 5.18 1.76
N LYS A 249 -9.69 5.50 2.21
CA LYS A 249 -10.94 5.03 1.58
C LYS A 249 -11.14 5.64 0.18
N PHE A 250 -10.99 6.96 0.06
CA PHE A 250 -11.14 7.67 -1.21
C PHE A 250 -10.16 7.15 -2.27
N LEU A 251 -8.88 6.99 -1.92
CA LEU A 251 -7.86 6.43 -2.81
C LEU A 251 -8.16 4.97 -3.18
N ALA A 252 -8.72 4.18 -2.27
CA ALA A 252 -9.11 2.79 -2.54
C ALA A 252 -10.31 2.66 -3.50
N GLU A 253 -11.22 3.63 -3.47
CA GLU A 253 -12.34 3.75 -4.43
C GLU A 253 -11.83 4.28 -5.79
N LEU A 254 -11.03 5.36 -5.78
CA LEU A 254 -10.41 5.97 -6.96
C LEU A 254 -9.54 4.98 -7.77
N LEU A 255 -8.70 4.19 -7.08
CA LEU A 255 -7.76 3.26 -7.67
C LEU A 255 -8.31 1.82 -7.78
N SER A 256 -9.59 1.61 -7.48
CA SER A 256 -10.27 0.29 -7.55
C SER A 256 -9.55 -0.86 -6.82
N THR A 257 -8.84 -0.55 -5.74
CA THR A 257 -8.02 -1.52 -4.99
C THR A 257 -8.86 -2.41 -4.08
N ALA A 258 -10.10 -2.03 -3.76
CA ALA A 258 -11.05 -2.89 -3.09
C ALA A 258 -11.47 -4.08 -3.99
N VAL A 259 -11.99 -5.15 -3.37
CA VAL A 259 -12.72 -6.21 -4.07
C VAL A 259 -14.17 -6.21 -3.60
N GLU A 260 -15.10 -6.23 -4.57
CA GLU A 260 -16.53 -6.38 -4.32
C GLU A 260 -16.82 -7.59 -3.43
N LYS A 261 -17.71 -7.41 -2.45
CA LYS A 261 -18.17 -8.50 -1.59
C LYS A 261 -19.14 -9.42 -2.34
N LYS A 262 -18.59 -10.26 -3.24
CA LYS A 262 -19.30 -11.45 -3.74
C LYS A 262 -19.83 -12.23 -2.54
N GLY A 263 -21.13 -12.50 -2.53
CA GLY A 263 -21.87 -12.93 -1.34
C GLY A 263 -21.20 -14.10 -0.62
N ARG A 264 -21.09 -14.03 0.71
CA ARG A 264 -20.28 -14.92 1.56
C ARG A 264 -20.58 -16.40 1.31
N GLN A 265 -19.81 -17.03 0.42
CA GLN A 265 -19.84 -18.47 0.22
C GLN A 265 -19.33 -19.14 1.51
N LYS A 266 -20.25 -19.72 2.29
CA LYS A 266 -19.94 -20.45 3.53
C LYS A 266 -19.18 -21.78 3.31
N ALA A 267 -18.92 -22.16 2.05
CA ALA A 267 -18.45 -23.47 1.64
C ALA A 267 -16.95 -23.49 1.31
N LEU A 268 -16.11 -23.30 2.35
CA LEU A 268 -14.74 -23.83 2.48
C LEU A 268 -14.20 -23.28 3.80
N GLY A 269 -14.17 -24.11 4.85
CA GLY A 269 -13.54 -23.73 6.10
C GLY A 269 -12.05 -23.49 5.86
N GLY A 270 -11.57 -22.27 6.11
CA GLY A 270 -10.13 -21.96 6.07
C GLY A 270 -9.36 -22.97 6.94
N PRO A 271 -8.21 -23.48 6.48
CA PRO A 271 -7.56 -24.61 7.14
C PRO A 271 -7.26 -24.25 8.60
N GLN A 272 -7.87 -24.98 9.54
CA GLN A 272 -7.61 -24.77 10.95
C GLN A 272 -6.11 -24.91 11.20
N VAL A 273 -5.48 -23.81 11.64
CA VAL A 273 -4.10 -23.82 12.09
C VAL A 273 -4.11 -24.46 13.48
N THR A 274 -4.15 -25.79 13.51
CA THR A 274 -4.00 -26.59 14.73
C THR A 274 -2.75 -26.09 15.46
N PRO A 275 -2.83 -25.68 16.75
CA PRO A 275 -1.67 -25.24 17.53
C PRO A 275 -0.69 -26.40 17.79
N GLY A 276 0.07 -26.77 16.75
CA GLY A 276 0.75 -28.05 16.65
C GLY A 276 2.22 -28.00 17.06
N LYS A 277 2.48 -28.42 18.29
CA LYS A 277 3.80 -28.74 18.89
C LYS A 277 4.78 -27.56 19.00
N GLY A 278 5.20 -27.27 20.24
CA GLY A 278 6.27 -26.32 20.52
C GLY A 278 7.65 -26.81 20.03
N ARG A 279 8.66 -25.93 20.14
CA ARG A 279 10.04 -26.12 19.62
C ARG A 279 10.89 -27.21 20.31
N ARG A 280 10.35 -28.42 20.49
CA ARG A 280 11.06 -29.61 20.97
C ARG A 280 10.99 -30.71 19.92
N HIS A 281 11.88 -30.61 18.94
CA HIS A 281 12.81 -31.66 18.50
C HIS A 281 13.58 -31.11 17.28
N GLY A 282 14.91 -31.07 17.38
CA GLY A 282 15.77 -30.89 16.22
C GLY A 282 15.80 -32.19 15.42
N GLY A 283 15.60 -32.11 14.11
CA GLY A 283 15.74 -33.23 13.19
C GLY A 283 16.41 -32.72 11.91
N TYR A 284 17.56 -33.28 11.59
CA TYR A 284 18.24 -33.06 10.30
C TYR A 284 17.58 -33.89 9.19
N GLY A 285 17.80 -33.49 7.94
CA GLY A 285 17.05 -33.93 6.76
C GLY A 285 16.10 -32.82 6.29
N ILE A 286 15.81 -32.66 5.00
CA ILE A 286 16.04 -33.56 3.85
C ILE A 286 17.01 -32.88 2.85
N GLY A 287 17.66 -33.68 2.00
CA GLY A 287 18.34 -33.19 0.78
C GLY A 287 17.41 -33.02 -0.41
#